data_AF-A0A8W8J4B7-F1
#
_entry.id   AF-A0A8W8J4B7-F1
#
_cell.length_a   1.000
_cell.length_b   1.000
_cell.length_c   1.000
_cell.angle_alpha   90.00
_cell.angle_beta   90.00
_cell.angle_gamma   90.00
#
_symmetry.space_group_name_H-M   'P 1'
#
loop_
_entity.id
_entity.type
_entity.pdbx_description
1 polymer ?
#
loop_
_entity_poly.entity_id
_entity_poly.type
_entity_poly.pdbx_seq_one_letter_code
_entity_poly.pdbx_strand_id
1 'polypeptide(L)'
;TSPHSGVSADHLCRGRDYVMWRFTQSRHVTRKDIASIVKLPAEDVKEILEQISRIRVNCGWEFLFSYDSEFTSRYGDIVQRQKMLWDAKYQGLAKQLKIPKEHEKKFKDKDPVFPPGEKPMRRRRNSSRSSTGTRRKRTLSGRSLSDYSDQEMDAIKQDLENHDDILSRGEEPMEVSSAKLPNSNGTMEVTPNSDCDKTMEENSNLNSADFKLEVLNFVREKLYTRFVVSASELRRLFQMHLAQCPPGHILSSGVSDKILEESILNVGGVQLENQWPPNTQQEPMFALPKMGDSLDPARTVLLNYFTSSHKISRKQFVKAVEDGCGMTLSEQDTKLLLKDYCAQKGNSWMLKGTVPAS
;
A
#
# COMPACT_ATOMS: atom_id res chain seq x y z
N THR A 1 27.19 -8.57 16.07
CA THR A 1 27.23 -7.23 15.43
C THR A 1 26.43 -7.30 14.15
N SER A 2 25.96 -6.17 13.61
CA SER A 2 25.29 -6.16 12.31
C SER A 2 26.25 -6.71 11.24
N PRO A 3 25.80 -7.66 10.41
CA PRO A 3 26.58 -8.16 9.28
C PRO A 3 26.78 -7.09 8.19
N HIS A 4 25.96 -6.03 8.18
CA HIS A 4 25.99 -4.97 7.16
C HIS A 4 26.74 -3.73 7.60
N SER A 5 26.66 -3.35 8.87
CA SER A 5 27.13 -2.05 9.35
C SER A 5 28.12 -2.09 10.52
N GLY A 6 28.38 -3.27 11.09
CA GLY A 6 29.24 -3.43 12.26
C GLY A 6 28.63 -2.92 13.58
N VAL A 7 27.37 -2.47 13.59
CA VAL A 7 26.66 -2.01 14.80
C VAL A 7 26.59 -3.12 15.87
N SER A 8 26.69 -2.77 17.15
CA SER A 8 26.61 -3.74 18.24
C SER A 8 25.23 -4.40 18.34
N ALA A 9 25.19 -5.66 18.76
CA ALA A 9 23.94 -6.40 18.93
C ALA A 9 22.99 -5.70 19.92
N ASP A 10 23.53 -5.11 20.99
CA ASP A 10 22.75 -4.36 21.98
C ASP A 10 22.05 -3.15 21.37
N HIS A 11 22.69 -2.45 20.42
CA HIS A 11 22.09 -1.29 19.77
C HIS A 11 21.00 -1.74 18.78
N LEU A 12 21.21 -2.83 18.04
CA LEU A 12 20.18 -3.44 17.19
C LEU A 12 18.96 -3.87 18.02
N CYS A 13 19.18 -4.51 19.18
CA CYS A 13 18.11 -4.90 20.10
C CYS A 13 17.28 -3.69 20.54
N ARG A 14 17.92 -2.56 20.89
CA ARG A 14 17.22 -1.31 21.23
C ARG A 14 16.45 -0.74 20.03
N GLY A 15 17.00 -0.83 18.84
CA GLY A 15 16.34 -0.43 17.59
C GLY A 15 15.06 -1.23 17.35
N ARG A 16 15.17 -2.56 17.39
CA ARG A 16 14.02 -3.48 17.26
C ARG A 16 12.96 -3.22 18.33
N ASP A 17 13.37 -3.09 19.58
CA ASP A 17 12.47 -2.82 20.69
C ASP A 17 11.73 -1.48 20.53
N TYR A 18 12.41 -0.45 20.01
CA TYR A 18 11.77 0.83 19.69
C TYR A 18 10.78 0.70 18.53
N VAL A 19 11.11 -0.04 17.47
CA VAL A 19 10.17 -0.31 16.35
C VAL A 19 8.92 -1.04 16.86
N MET A 20 9.08 -2.08 17.68
CA MET A 20 7.95 -2.81 18.28
C MET A 20 7.08 -1.88 19.13
N TRP A 21 7.70 -1.05 19.98
CA TRP A 21 6.95 -0.05 20.74
C TRP A 21 6.21 0.93 19.82
N ARG A 22 6.84 1.39 18.73
CA ARG A 22 6.19 2.30 17.76
C ARG A 22 4.93 1.69 17.16
N PHE A 23 4.94 0.39 16.86
CA PHE A 23 3.74 -0.31 16.36
C PHE A 23 2.61 -0.42 17.40
N THR A 24 2.91 -0.33 18.70
CA THR A 24 1.85 -0.21 19.74
C THR A 24 1.17 1.15 19.75
N GLN A 25 1.81 2.18 19.19
CA GLN A 25 1.30 3.55 19.17
C GLN A 25 0.65 3.91 17.83
N SER A 26 1.10 3.30 16.74
CA SER A 26 0.58 3.55 15.40
C SER A 26 0.70 2.32 14.52
N ARG A 27 -0.28 2.13 13.64
CA ARG A 27 -0.30 1.03 12.68
C ARG A 27 0.88 1.08 11.69
N HIS A 28 1.38 2.28 11.40
CA HIS A 28 2.37 2.52 10.37
C HIS A 28 3.58 3.31 10.91
N VAL A 29 4.75 3.05 10.34
CA VAL A 29 6.01 3.75 10.65
C VAL A 29 6.80 4.00 9.36
N THR A 30 7.64 5.04 9.33
CA THR A 30 8.56 5.30 8.19
C THR A 30 10.00 4.98 8.58
N ARG A 31 10.81 4.51 7.62
CA ARG A 31 12.22 4.17 7.89
C ARG A 31 12.98 5.40 8.39
N LYS A 32 12.71 6.56 7.79
CA LYS A 32 13.33 7.85 8.16
C LYS A 32 13.04 8.25 9.60
N ASP A 33 11.78 8.17 10.04
CA ASP A 33 11.41 8.55 11.42
C ASP A 33 12.07 7.62 12.43
N ILE A 34 12.11 6.31 12.15
CA ILE A 34 12.79 5.34 13.02
C ILE A 34 14.29 5.65 13.08
N ALA A 35 14.96 5.72 11.93
CA ALA A 35 16.40 5.94 11.83
C ALA A 35 16.85 7.21 12.56
N SER A 36 16.06 8.29 12.48
CA SER A 36 16.35 9.56 13.16
C SER A 36 16.41 9.44 14.69
N ILE A 37 15.69 8.47 15.27
CA ILE A 37 15.60 8.27 16.71
C ILE A 37 16.57 7.20 17.20
N VAL A 38 16.60 6.05 16.53
CA VAL A 38 17.43 4.92 16.96
C VAL A 38 18.90 5.11 16.58
N LYS A 39 19.18 6.04 15.65
CA LYS A 39 20.52 6.34 15.12
C LYS A 39 21.23 5.10 14.59
N LEU A 40 20.45 4.25 13.91
CA LEU A 40 20.95 3.10 13.17
C LEU A 40 21.06 3.46 11.68
N PRO A 41 22.03 2.86 10.97
CA PRO A 41 22.07 2.86 9.50
C PRO A 41 20.73 2.43 8.89
N ALA A 42 20.40 3.01 7.73
CA ALA A 42 19.11 2.78 7.08
C ALA A 42 18.88 1.31 6.70
N GLU A 43 19.94 0.58 6.36
CA GLU A 43 19.89 -0.85 6.03
C GLU A 43 19.52 -1.71 7.25
N ASP A 44 20.10 -1.45 8.42
CA ASP A 44 19.76 -2.18 9.64
C ASP A 44 18.29 -1.92 10.04
N VAL A 45 17.80 -0.70 9.85
CA VAL A 45 16.40 -0.35 10.11
C VAL A 45 15.48 -1.07 9.13
N LYS A 46 15.87 -1.14 7.85
CA LYS A 46 15.12 -1.86 6.81
C LYS A 46 15.03 -3.34 7.13
N GLU A 47 16.15 -3.99 7.45
CA GLU A 47 16.19 -5.41 7.82
C GLU A 47 15.30 -5.72 9.03
N ILE A 48 15.35 -4.88 10.08
CA ILE A 48 14.45 -5.01 11.23
C ILE A 48 12.99 -4.94 10.79
N LEU A 49 12.64 -3.97 9.93
CA LEU A 49 11.26 -3.76 9.47
C LEU A 49 10.76 -4.92 8.59
N GLU A 50 11.59 -5.46 7.70
CA GLU A 50 11.24 -6.59 6.82
C GLU A 50 10.84 -7.84 7.60
N GLN A 51 11.39 -8.04 8.81
CA GLN A 51 11.07 -9.20 9.65
C GLN A 51 9.71 -9.12 10.36
N ILE A 52 9.20 -7.92 10.63
CA ILE A 52 8.01 -7.71 11.49
C ILE A 52 6.91 -6.88 10.84
N SER A 53 7.16 -6.35 9.65
CA SER A 53 6.26 -5.47 8.93
C SER A 53 6.38 -5.65 7.42
N ARG A 54 5.37 -5.16 6.71
CA ARG A 54 5.34 -5.15 5.24
C ARG A 54 5.29 -3.71 4.75
N ILE A 55 5.90 -3.45 3.61
CA ILE A 55 5.82 -2.14 2.98
C ILE A 55 4.41 -1.90 2.43
N ARG A 56 3.84 -0.73 2.73
CA ARG A 56 2.57 -0.23 2.19
C ARG A 56 2.85 1.10 1.49
N VAL A 57 2.53 1.14 0.21
CA VAL A 57 2.79 2.34 -0.60
C VAL A 57 2.01 3.53 -0.01
N ASN A 58 2.67 4.69 0.12
CA ASN A 58 2.18 5.94 0.71
C ASN A 58 1.95 5.94 2.25
N CYS A 59 2.09 4.81 2.93
CA CYS A 59 1.92 4.71 4.39
C CYS A 59 3.21 4.33 5.14
N GLY A 60 4.25 3.89 4.44
CA GLY A 60 5.48 3.38 5.02
C GLY A 60 5.38 1.88 5.32
N TRP A 61 5.79 1.46 6.50
CA TRP A 61 5.80 0.08 6.95
C TRP A 61 4.60 -0.20 7.87
N GLU A 62 3.84 -1.24 7.55
CA GLU A 62 2.67 -1.69 8.30
C GLU A 62 2.98 -2.98 9.08
N PHE A 63 2.60 -3.03 10.36
CA PHE A 63 2.74 -4.24 11.16
C PHE A 63 2.03 -5.44 10.53
N LEU A 64 2.67 -6.62 10.53
CA LEU A 64 2.16 -7.81 9.86
C LEU A 64 0.76 -8.24 10.32
N PHE A 65 0.53 -8.27 11.63
CA PHE A 65 -0.71 -8.80 12.22
C PHE A 65 -1.75 -7.72 12.40
N SER A 66 -3.00 -7.99 12.03
CA SER A 66 -4.15 -7.10 12.26
C SER A 66 -4.42 -6.83 13.75
N TYR A 67 -5.20 -5.79 14.04
CA TYR A 67 -5.65 -5.53 15.41
C TYR A 67 -6.64 -6.60 15.87
N ASP A 68 -6.34 -7.28 16.97
CA ASP A 68 -7.20 -8.32 17.55
C ASP A 68 -8.22 -7.70 18.51
N SER A 69 -9.39 -7.34 17.98
CA SER A 69 -10.48 -6.77 18.76
C SER A 69 -11.11 -7.78 19.74
N GLU A 70 -11.07 -9.07 19.40
CA GLU A 70 -11.66 -10.11 20.25
C GLU A 70 -10.82 -10.33 21.49
N PHE A 71 -9.51 -10.49 21.34
CA PHE A 71 -8.57 -10.62 22.45
C PHE A 71 -8.62 -9.42 23.37
N THR A 72 -8.61 -8.21 22.80
CA THR A 72 -8.59 -6.98 23.60
C THR A 72 -9.88 -6.75 24.39
N SER A 73 -11.02 -7.18 23.86
CA SER A 73 -12.30 -7.15 24.56
C SER A 73 -12.39 -8.21 25.66
N ARG A 74 -11.96 -9.45 25.38
CA ARG A 74 -12.03 -10.57 26.33
C ARG A 74 -11.03 -10.46 27.47
N TYR A 75 -9.85 -9.91 27.23
CA TYR A 75 -8.72 -9.90 28.18
C TYR A 75 -8.21 -8.49 28.50
N GLY A 76 -9.12 -7.59 28.89
CA GLY A 76 -8.79 -6.18 29.15
C GLY A 76 -7.73 -5.96 30.24
N ASP A 77 -7.65 -6.84 31.25
CA ASP A 77 -6.63 -6.81 32.29
C ASP A 77 -5.23 -7.12 31.75
N ILE A 78 -5.12 -8.10 30.84
CA ILE A 78 -3.88 -8.42 30.13
C ILE A 78 -3.46 -7.24 29.27
N VAL A 79 -4.40 -6.62 28.54
CA VAL A 79 -4.14 -5.41 27.73
C VAL A 79 -3.58 -4.27 28.59
N GLN A 80 -4.20 -4.01 29.75
CA GLN A 80 -3.74 -2.97 30.66
C GLN A 80 -2.33 -3.27 31.21
N ARG A 81 -2.07 -4.52 31.60
CA ARG A 81 -0.74 -4.95 32.07
C ARG A 81 0.32 -4.82 30.97
N GLN A 82 -0.01 -5.24 29.75
CA GLN A 82 0.87 -5.09 28.59
C GLN A 82 1.18 -3.62 28.29
N LYS A 83 0.19 -2.74 28.40
CA LYS A 83 0.40 -1.30 28.26
C LYS A 83 1.42 -0.78 29.28
N MET A 84 1.31 -1.18 30.54
CA MET A 84 2.27 -0.79 31.58
C MET A 84 3.69 -1.32 31.31
N LEU A 85 3.81 -2.56 30.80
CA LEU A 85 5.11 -3.12 30.41
C LEU A 85 5.75 -2.34 29.26
N TRP A 86 4.97 -1.96 28.25
CA TRP A 86 5.45 -1.15 27.14
C TRP A 86 5.83 0.26 27.55
N ASP A 87 5.07 0.88 28.46
CA ASP A 87 5.42 2.19 29.02
C ASP A 87 6.75 2.14 29.78
N ALA A 88 6.96 1.12 30.61
CA ALA A 88 8.22 0.91 31.33
C ALA A 88 9.40 0.64 30.38
N LYS A 89 9.18 -0.21 29.36
CA LYS A 89 10.19 -0.51 28.34
C LYS A 89 10.58 0.75 27.54
N TYR A 90 9.59 1.56 27.17
CA TYR A 90 9.83 2.84 26.51
C TYR A 90 10.64 3.81 27.37
N GLN A 91 10.35 3.93 28.66
CA GLN A 91 11.14 4.78 29.56
C GLN A 91 12.61 4.36 29.61
N GLY A 92 12.90 3.05 29.54
CA GLY A 92 14.25 2.52 29.41
C GLY A 92 14.91 2.93 28.09
N LEU A 93 14.21 2.71 26.97
CA LEU A 93 14.68 3.08 25.62
C LEU A 93 14.91 4.58 25.47
N ALA A 94 14.03 5.41 26.03
CA ALA A 94 14.13 6.87 25.96
C ALA A 94 15.42 7.39 26.59
N LYS A 95 15.85 6.79 27.71
CA LYS A 95 17.14 7.10 28.36
C LYS A 95 18.32 6.63 27.52
N GLN A 96 18.28 5.38 27.03
CA GLN A 96 19.39 4.77 26.30
C GLN A 96 19.62 5.41 24.91
N LEU A 97 18.54 5.77 24.21
CA LEU A 97 18.59 6.40 22.88
C LEU A 97 18.62 7.94 22.94
N LYS A 98 18.52 8.52 24.15
CA LYS A 98 18.47 9.98 24.39
C LYS A 98 17.35 10.65 23.60
N ILE A 99 16.15 10.08 23.67
CA ILE A 99 14.97 10.56 22.92
C ILE A 99 14.49 11.89 23.54
N PRO A 100 14.34 12.98 22.75
CA PRO A 100 13.81 14.24 23.26
C PRO A 100 12.36 14.10 23.76
N LYS A 101 12.05 14.66 24.92
CA LYS A 101 10.68 14.65 25.51
C LYS A 101 9.62 15.29 24.61
N GLU A 102 10.02 16.15 23.67
CA GLU A 102 9.12 16.74 22.66
C GLU A 102 8.59 15.71 21.65
N HIS A 103 9.34 14.62 21.43
CA HIS A 103 8.94 13.54 20.54
C HIS A 103 7.79 12.70 21.11
N GLU A 104 7.60 12.69 22.43
CA GLU A 104 6.50 11.97 23.10
C GLU A 104 5.12 12.58 22.81
N LYS A 105 5.05 13.90 22.64
CA LYS A 105 3.76 14.61 22.47
C LYS A 105 3.15 14.42 21.08
N LYS A 106 3.97 14.20 20.05
CA LYS A 106 3.49 13.99 18.67
C LYS A 106 2.65 12.71 18.50
N PHE A 107 2.76 11.75 19.41
CA PHE A 107 2.10 10.45 19.28
C PHE A 107 1.04 10.18 20.36
N LYS A 108 1.02 10.95 21.45
CA LYS A 108 -0.05 10.89 22.47
C LYS A 108 -1.32 11.66 22.06
N ASP A 109 -1.20 12.60 21.12
CA ASP A 109 -2.33 13.38 20.55
C ASP A 109 -2.95 12.71 19.30
N LYS A 110 -2.40 11.59 18.83
CA LYS A 110 -3.13 10.69 17.92
C LYS A 110 -3.80 9.66 18.79
N ASP A 111 -5.13 9.59 18.71
CA ASP A 111 -5.94 8.70 19.53
C ASP A 111 -5.30 7.31 19.64
N PRO A 112 -5.32 6.67 20.82
CA PRO A 112 -5.11 5.23 20.91
C PRO A 112 -5.99 4.56 19.86
N VAL A 113 -5.53 3.45 19.27
CA VAL A 113 -6.34 2.66 18.34
C VAL A 113 -7.64 2.26 19.04
N PHE A 114 -8.69 3.07 18.84
CA PHE A 114 -10.06 2.78 19.19
C PHE A 114 -10.75 2.32 17.91
N PRO A 115 -11.61 1.28 17.96
CA PRO A 115 -12.41 0.89 16.82
C PRO A 115 -13.34 2.05 16.39
N PRO A 116 -13.73 2.11 15.10
CA PRO A 116 -14.78 3.01 14.68
C PRO A 116 -16.09 2.56 15.32
N GLY A 117 -16.51 3.20 16.41
CA GLY A 117 -17.76 2.87 17.08
C GLY A 117 -17.99 3.43 18.49
N GLU A 118 -16.97 3.79 19.26
CA GLU A 118 -17.18 4.24 20.64
C GLU A 118 -17.01 5.76 20.80
N LYS A 119 -18.13 6.44 21.07
CA LYS A 119 -18.14 7.88 21.40
C LYS A 119 -17.48 8.11 22.77
N PRO A 120 -16.51 9.02 22.91
CA PRO A 120 -16.04 9.42 24.22
C PRO A 120 -17.12 10.21 24.95
N MET A 121 -17.58 9.70 26.09
CA MET A 121 -18.41 10.47 27.02
C MET A 121 -17.56 11.59 27.62
N ARG A 122 -17.67 12.80 27.05
CA ARG A 122 -17.02 14.00 27.57
C ARG A 122 -17.52 14.27 28.99
N ARG A 123 -16.68 13.93 30.00
CA ARG A 123 -16.81 14.50 31.34
C ARG A 123 -16.65 16.01 31.24
N ARG A 124 -17.76 16.73 31.44
CA ARG A 124 -17.81 18.19 31.65
C ARG A 124 -16.85 18.54 32.78
N ARG A 125 -15.78 19.29 32.47
CA ARG A 125 -15.05 20.09 33.46
C ARG A 125 -15.42 21.54 33.22
N ASN A 126 -16.19 22.11 34.14
CA ASN A 126 -16.43 23.54 34.21
C ASN A 126 -15.12 24.25 34.55
N SER A 127 -14.69 25.18 33.72
CA SER A 127 -13.83 26.28 34.17
C SER A 127 -14.12 27.52 33.35
N SER A 128 -14.41 28.59 34.07
CA SER A 128 -14.91 29.88 33.66
C SER A 128 -13.81 30.79 33.07
N ARG A 129 -14.17 31.46 31.97
CA ARG A 129 -13.77 32.80 31.49
C ARG A 129 -12.48 33.44 32.05
N SER A 130 -11.57 33.81 31.14
CA SER A 130 -11.11 35.20 30.99
C SER A 130 -10.44 35.44 29.63
N SER A 131 -10.72 36.62 29.10
CA SER A 131 -10.28 37.19 27.82
C SER A 131 -8.79 37.54 27.79
N THR A 132 -8.20 37.66 26.59
CA THR A 132 -7.53 38.87 26.03
C THR A 132 -6.46 38.49 25.00
N GLY A 133 -6.54 39.07 23.79
CA GLY A 133 -5.37 39.63 23.10
C GLY A 133 -4.54 38.76 22.15
N THR A 134 -4.36 39.33 20.94
CA THR A 134 -3.23 39.20 20.00
C THR A 134 -3.14 38.01 19.02
N ARG A 135 -3.47 38.35 17.77
CA ARG A 135 -2.88 37.87 16.50
C ARG A 135 -1.41 37.46 16.65
N ARG A 136 -1.08 36.24 16.24
CA ARG A 136 0.17 35.91 15.55
C ARG A 136 -0.09 34.93 14.40
N LYS A 137 0.27 35.33 13.19
CA LYS A 137 0.42 34.49 12.00
C LYS A 137 1.27 33.27 12.37
N ARG A 138 0.73 32.05 12.22
CA ARG A 138 1.54 30.83 12.13
C ARG A 138 1.72 30.50 10.67
N THR A 139 2.96 30.67 10.19
CA THR A 139 3.44 30.12 8.93
C THR A 139 3.50 28.60 9.06
N LEU A 140 2.62 27.88 8.35
CA LEU A 140 2.69 26.43 8.22
C LEU A 140 3.65 26.07 7.07
N SER A 141 4.94 26.30 7.31
CA SER A 141 6.02 25.61 6.60
C SER A 141 6.32 24.35 7.40
N GLY A 142 5.83 23.20 6.93
CA GLY A 142 5.99 21.95 7.66
C GLY A 142 5.26 20.77 7.04
N ARG A 143 5.23 20.65 5.71
CA ARG A 143 4.97 19.38 5.04
C ARG A 143 6.24 18.96 4.34
N SER A 144 6.99 18.12 5.06
CA SER A 144 8.27 17.56 4.63
C SER A 144 8.05 16.63 3.45
N LEU A 145 8.84 16.81 2.39
CA LEU A 145 8.96 15.99 1.17
C LEU A 145 9.53 14.58 1.45
N SER A 146 9.28 14.01 2.64
CA SER A 146 10.01 12.86 3.17
C SER A 146 9.44 11.48 2.84
N ASP A 147 8.22 11.40 2.29
CA ASP A 147 7.56 10.10 2.04
C ASP A 147 8.14 9.32 0.84
N TYR A 148 9.07 9.92 0.09
CA TYR A 148 9.73 9.27 -1.05
C TYR A 148 10.99 8.46 -0.71
N SER A 149 11.51 8.51 0.54
CA SER A 149 12.74 7.79 0.90
C SER A 149 12.56 6.27 1.06
N ASP A 150 11.31 5.82 1.17
CA ASP A 150 10.98 4.41 1.37
C ASP A 150 10.62 3.72 0.02
N GLN A 151 10.76 4.45 -1.10
CA GLN A 151 10.46 4.03 -2.47
C GLN A 151 11.70 3.63 -3.30
N GLU A 152 12.88 3.43 -2.70
CA GLU A 152 14.03 2.86 -3.42
C GLU A 152 13.70 1.43 -3.89
N MET A 153 13.20 1.34 -5.12
CA MET A 153 13.24 0.13 -5.93
C MET A 153 14.64 0.03 -6.54
N ASP A 154 15.30 -1.09 -6.28
CA ASP A 154 16.39 -1.62 -7.09
C ASP A 154 15.95 -1.73 -8.56
N ALA A 155 16.18 -0.67 -9.32
CA ALA A 155 16.22 -0.72 -10.77
C ALA A 155 17.68 -0.73 -11.17
N ILE A 156 18.21 -1.93 -11.39
CA ILE A 156 19.48 -2.15 -12.08
C ILE A 156 19.43 -1.34 -13.38
N LYS A 157 20.25 -0.30 -13.44
CA LYS A 157 20.69 0.31 -14.69
C LYS A 157 21.42 -0.78 -15.48
N GLN A 158 20.81 -1.27 -16.55
CA GLN A 158 21.57 -1.70 -17.72
C GLN A 158 21.33 -0.65 -18.80
N ASP A 159 22.29 0.27 -18.85
CA ASP A 159 22.47 1.17 -19.98
C ASP A 159 22.74 0.33 -21.23
N LEU A 160 21.99 0.67 -22.28
CA LEU A 160 22.26 0.31 -23.66
C LEU A 160 23.56 1.01 -24.09
N GLU A 161 24.64 0.25 -24.29
CA GLU A 161 25.67 0.64 -25.23
C GLU A 161 25.98 -0.53 -26.16
N ASN A 162 25.73 -0.27 -27.46
CA ASN A 162 26.11 -1.09 -28.58
C ASN A 162 27.63 -1.27 -28.63
N HIS A 163 28.10 -2.50 -28.78
CA HIS A 163 29.25 -2.74 -29.63
C HIS A 163 29.14 -4.14 -30.26
N ASP A 164 28.98 -4.16 -31.58
CA ASP A 164 29.24 -5.31 -32.42
C ASP A 164 30.69 -5.79 -32.23
N ASP A 165 30.91 -7.11 -32.08
CA ASP A 165 31.65 -7.89 -33.06
C ASP A 165 31.67 -9.40 -32.76
N ILE A 166 31.77 -10.14 -33.87
CA ILE A 166 31.61 -11.58 -34.11
C ILE A 166 32.77 -12.42 -33.56
N LEU A 167 32.51 -13.66 -33.09
CA LEU A 167 33.09 -14.92 -33.60
C LEU A 167 32.68 -16.19 -32.82
N SER A 168 32.08 -17.11 -33.57
CA SER A 168 32.02 -18.57 -33.49
C SER A 168 32.88 -19.29 -32.45
N ARG A 169 32.25 -20.17 -31.64
CA ARG A 169 32.72 -21.55 -31.40
C ARG A 169 31.61 -22.41 -30.80
N GLY A 170 31.22 -23.46 -31.52
CA GLY A 170 30.30 -24.48 -31.02
C GLY A 170 30.95 -25.45 -30.05
N GLU A 171 30.13 -26.10 -29.23
CA GLU A 171 30.20 -27.51 -28.83
C GLU A 171 28.96 -27.90 -28.02
N GLU A 172 28.54 -29.15 -28.20
CA GLU A 172 27.20 -29.73 -28.02
C GLU A 172 26.83 -30.12 -26.57
N PRO A 173 25.54 -30.35 -26.27
CA PRO A 173 25.08 -30.90 -25.00
C PRO A 173 25.25 -32.44 -24.95
N MET A 174 25.81 -32.96 -23.86
CA MET A 174 25.94 -34.42 -23.65
C MET A 174 24.58 -35.07 -23.35
N GLU A 175 24.24 -36.06 -24.18
CA GLU A 175 23.21 -37.06 -23.92
C GLU A 175 23.71 -38.16 -22.97
N VAL A 176 22.81 -38.68 -22.13
CA VAL A 176 22.94 -40.02 -21.52
C VAL A 176 21.79 -40.87 -22.04
N SER A 177 22.13 -41.85 -22.89
CA SER A 177 21.19 -42.80 -23.46
C SER A 177 20.91 -44.00 -22.52
N SER A 178 19.62 -44.36 -22.46
CA SER A 178 19.02 -45.69 -22.72
C SER A 178 19.55 -46.97 -22.05
N ALA A 179 18.63 -47.65 -21.35
CA ALA A 179 18.53 -49.12 -21.39
C ALA A 179 17.05 -49.56 -21.35
N LYS A 180 16.67 -50.43 -22.29
CA LYS A 180 15.33 -50.99 -22.56
C LYS A 180 15.16 -52.39 -21.92
N LEU A 181 14.02 -52.60 -21.24
CA LEU A 181 13.06 -53.74 -21.32
C LEU A 181 13.54 -55.20 -21.06
N PRO A 182 12.70 -56.09 -20.46
CA PRO A 182 11.51 -56.61 -21.14
C PRO A 182 10.21 -56.82 -20.30
N ASN A 183 9.15 -57.01 -21.08
CA ASN A 183 7.73 -57.15 -20.80
C ASN A 183 7.37 -58.51 -20.16
N SER A 184 6.37 -58.56 -19.27
CA SER A 184 5.57 -59.77 -19.02
C SER A 184 4.16 -59.44 -18.53
N ASN A 185 3.15 -59.92 -19.28
CA ASN A 185 1.72 -59.89 -18.98
C ASN A 185 1.35 -60.67 -17.71
N GLY A 186 0.32 -60.19 -17.01
CA GLY A 186 -0.37 -60.93 -15.95
C GLY A 186 -1.69 -60.24 -15.55
N THR A 187 -2.78 -60.69 -16.15
CA THR A 187 -4.18 -60.29 -15.94
C THR A 187 -4.70 -60.73 -14.57
N MET A 188 -5.47 -59.90 -13.86
CA MET A 188 -6.65 -60.33 -13.09
C MET A 188 -7.60 -59.14 -12.86
N GLU A 189 -8.82 -59.29 -13.38
CA GLU A 189 -10.00 -58.47 -13.09
C GLU A 189 -10.43 -58.63 -11.64
N VAL A 190 -10.75 -57.52 -10.96
CA VAL A 190 -11.89 -57.42 -10.03
C VAL A 190 -12.39 -55.96 -10.01
N THR A 191 -13.57 -55.73 -10.56
CA THR A 191 -14.54 -54.69 -10.16
C THR A 191 -15.86 -55.43 -9.94
N PRO A 192 -16.82 -55.00 -9.08
CA PRO A 192 -17.24 -53.60 -9.00
C PRO A 192 -17.81 -53.06 -7.66
N ASN A 193 -18.04 -51.74 -7.69
CA ASN A 193 -19.00 -50.93 -6.91
C ASN A 193 -18.68 -50.53 -5.46
N SER A 194 -18.46 -49.23 -5.25
CA SER A 194 -19.43 -48.38 -4.53
C SER A 194 -19.11 -46.90 -4.73
N ASP A 195 -20.12 -46.16 -5.18
CA ASP A 195 -20.19 -44.71 -5.31
C ASP A 195 -19.80 -43.96 -4.03
N CYS A 196 -19.00 -42.90 -4.16
CA CYS A 196 -19.30 -41.60 -3.57
C CYS A 196 -18.40 -40.49 -4.16
N ASP A 197 -18.99 -39.77 -5.10
CA ASP A 197 -18.96 -38.30 -5.21
C ASP A 197 -17.99 -37.54 -4.29
N LYS A 198 -16.93 -36.98 -4.88
CA LYS A 198 -16.26 -35.75 -4.42
C LYS A 198 -15.68 -34.97 -5.60
N THR A 199 -16.56 -34.52 -6.48
CA THR A 199 -16.36 -33.25 -7.18
C THR A 199 -17.03 -32.17 -6.33
N MET A 200 -16.28 -31.36 -5.57
CA MET A 200 -16.67 -30.04 -5.00
C MET A 200 -15.73 -29.60 -3.85
N GLU A 201 -14.45 -29.31 -4.11
CA GLU A 201 -13.58 -28.64 -3.11
C GLU A 201 -12.89 -27.36 -3.63
N GLU A 202 -12.96 -27.02 -4.92
CA GLU A 202 -12.32 -25.80 -5.44
C GLU A 202 -13.19 -24.53 -5.30
N ASN A 203 -14.53 -24.65 -5.26
CA ASN A 203 -15.44 -23.49 -5.23
C ASN A 203 -15.64 -22.87 -3.84
N SER A 204 -15.23 -23.53 -2.76
CA SER A 204 -15.37 -23.02 -1.39
C SER A 204 -14.32 -21.96 -1.03
N ASN A 205 -13.11 -22.04 -1.62
CA ASN A 205 -12.01 -21.13 -1.31
C ASN A 205 -12.20 -19.72 -1.89
N LEU A 206 -12.78 -19.58 -3.10
CA LEU A 206 -13.07 -18.27 -3.72
C LEU A 206 -14.16 -17.47 -2.98
N ASN A 207 -14.98 -18.15 -2.18
CA ASN A 207 -16.02 -17.53 -1.35
C ASN A 207 -15.62 -17.33 0.10
N SER A 208 -14.40 -17.73 0.49
CA SER A 208 -13.88 -17.43 1.81
C SER A 208 -13.85 -15.92 2.04
N ALA A 209 -14.31 -15.50 3.22
CA ALA A 209 -14.27 -14.09 3.62
C ALA A 209 -12.83 -13.55 3.58
N ASP A 210 -11.85 -14.41 3.93
CA ASP A 210 -10.43 -14.07 3.93
C ASP A 210 -9.90 -13.84 2.51
N PHE A 211 -10.31 -14.66 1.54
CA PHE A 211 -9.96 -14.49 0.14
C PHE A 211 -10.48 -13.15 -0.40
N LYS A 212 -11.78 -12.87 -0.20
CA LYS A 212 -12.40 -11.61 -0.65
C LYS A 212 -11.74 -10.41 0.01
N LEU A 213 -11.44 -10.50 1.31
CA LEU A 213 -10.76 -9.44 2.03
C LEU A 213 -9.36 -9.17 1.48
N GLU A 214 -8.60 -10.22 1.15
CA GLU A 214 -7.25 -10.06 0.63
C GLU A 214 -7.24 -9.46 -0.79
N VAL A 215 -8.17 -9.86 -1.66
CA VAL A 215 -8.35 -9.21 -2.97
C VAL A 215 -8.72 -7.73 -2.78
N LEU A 216 -9.65 -7.42 -1.86
CA LEU A 216 -10.05 -6.04 -1.55
C LEU A 216 -8.86 -5.22 -1.02
N ASN A 217 -8.01 -5.81 -0.18
CA ASN A 217 -6.83 -5.14 0.35
C ASN A 217 -5.82 -4.83 -0.77
N PHE A 218 -5.58 -5.78 -1.67
CA PHE A 218 -4.74 -5.58 -2.84
C PHE A 218 -5.28 -4.42 -3.71
N VAL A 219 -6.56 -4.49 -4.09
CA VAL A 219 -7.18 -3.47 -4.94
C VAL A 219 -7.17 -2.11 -4.26
N ARG A 220 -7.48 -2.05 -2.97
CA ARG A 220 -7.42 -0.82 -2.17
C ARG A 220 -6.03 -0.22 -2.16
N GLU A 221 -5.01 -1.02 -1.91
CA GLU A 221 -3.63 -0.53 -1.93
C GLU A 221 -3.28 0.06 -3.29
N LYS A 222 -3.56 -0.65 -4.39
CA LYS A 222 -3.20 -0.15 -5.74
C LYS A 222 -3.99 1.08 -6.12
N LEU A 223 -5.29 1.13 -5.82
CA LEU A 223 -6.15 2.25 -6.19
C LEU A 223 -5.84 3.52 -5.38
N TYR A 224 -5.55 3.42 -4.08
CA TYR A 224 -5.14 4.56 -3.24
C TYR A 224 -3.72 5.04 -3.55
N THR A 225 -2.92 4.21 -4.21
CA THR A 225 -1.57 4.58 -4.65
C THR A 225 -1.56 5.25 -6.01
N ARG A 226 -2.30 4.69 -6.96
CA ARG A 226 -2.26 5.08 -8.37
C ARG A 226 -3.33 6.11 -8.73
N PHE A 227 -4.40 6.22 -7.92
CA PHE A 227 -5.61 7.03 -8.10
C PHE A 227 -6.47 6.70 -9.34
N VAL A 228 -5.82 6.32 -10.44
CA VAL A 228 -6.40 5.90 -11.70
C VAL A 228 -5.66 4.67 -12.20
N VAL A 229 -6.40 3.63 -12.61
CA VAL A 229 -5.85 2.37 -13.14
C VAL A 229 -6.73 1.89 -14.29
N SER A 230 -6.12 1.28 -15.30
CA SER A 230 -6.84 0.55 -16.34
C SER A 230 -7.01 -0.92 -15.95
N ALA A 231 -7.93 -1.63 -16.59
CA ALA A 231 -8.12 -3.06 -16.38
C ALA A 231 -6.82 -3.85 -16.67
N SER A 232 -6.13 -3.56 -17.77
CA SER A 232 -4.85 -4.20 -18.10
C SER A 232 -3.76 -3.92 -17.07
N GLU A 233 -3.65 -2.69 -16.59
CA GLU A 233 -2.66 -2.33 -15.57
C GLU A 233 -2.97 -3.00 -14.24
N LEU A 234 -4.26 -3.09 -13.84
CA LEU A 234 -4.63 -3.77 -12.61
C LEU A 234 -4.32 -5.28 -12.69
N ARG A 235 -4.63 -5.94 -13.82
CA ARG A 235 -4.23 -7.33 -14.07
C ARG A 235 -2.71 -7.52 -13.95
N ARG A 236 -1.94 -6.63 -14.58
CA ARG A 236 -0.47 -6.68 -14.56
C ARG A 236 0.07 -6.53 -13.13
N LEU A 237 -0.47 -5.57 -12.37
CA LEU A 237 -0.13 -5.35 -10.97
C LEU A 237 -0.50 -6.55 -10.09
N PHE A 238 -1.61 -7.22 -10.40
CA PHE A 238 -2.05 -8.41 -9.69
C PHE A 238 -1.12 -9.60 -9.97
N GLN A 239 -0.74 -9.81 -11.23
CA GLN A 239 0.22 -10.85 -11.61
C GLN A 239 1.58 -10.64 -10.94
N MET A 240 2.05 -9.38 -10.88
CA MET A 240 3.27 -9.04 -10.14
C MET A 240 3.14 -9.32 -8.64
N HIS A 241 1.99 -9.06 -8.05
CA HIS A 241 1.74 -9.35 -6.64
C HIS A 241 1.76 -10.87 -6.36
N LEU A 242 1.13 -11.66 -7.23
CA LEU A 242 1.17 -13.12 -7.14
C LEU A 242 2.60 -13.68 -7.22
N ALA A 243 3.46 -13.09 -8.06
CA ALA A 243 4.87 -13.50 -8.15
C ALA A 243 5.67 -13.23 -6.86
N GLN A 244 5.20 -12.35 -6.00
CA GLN A 244 5.80 -12.05 -4.69
C GLN A 244 5.20 -12.87 -3.54
N CYS A 245 4.09 -13.57 -3.79
CA CYS A 245 3.43 -14.40 -2.79
C CYS A 245 4.12 -15.78 -2.67
N PRO A 246 4.15 -16.37 -1.47
CA PRO A 246 4.63 -17.73 -1.30
C PRO A 246 3.74 -18.75 -2.04
N PRO A 247 4.27 -19.93 -2.42
CA PRO A 247 3.45 -21.00 -2.99
C PRO A 247 2.28 -21.37 -2.07
N GLY A 248 1.08 -21.53 -2.64
CA GLY A 248 -0.14 -21.84 -1.89
C GLY A 248 -0.84 -20.64 -1.25
N HIS A 249 -0.46 -19.41 -1.61
CA HIS A 249 -1.16 -18.21 -1.15
C HIS A 249 -2.64 -18.21 -1.56
N ILE A 250 -3.54 -17.70 -0.71
CA ILE A 250 -5.00 -17.71 -0.97
C ILE A 250 -5.39 -17.06 -2.30
N LEU A 251 -4.63 -16.04 -2.74
CA LEU A 251 -4.85 -15.34 -4.03
C LEU A 251 -4.36 -16.13 -5.25
N SER A 252 -3.61 -17.22 -5.08
CA SER A 252 -3.22 -18.07 -6.20
C SER A 252 -4.38 -18.93 -6.71
N SER A 253 -5.50 -18.98 -5.97
CA SER A 253 -6.77 -19.45 -6.51
C SER A 253 -7.26 -18.47 -7.57
N GLY A 254 -7.59 -18.96 -8.77
CA GLY A 254 -7.75 -18.13 -9.98
C GLY A 254 -8.67 -16.92 -9.80
N VAL A 255 -8.09 -15.75 -9.55
CA VAL A 255 -8.81 -14.47 -9.51
C VAL A 255 -9.09 -14.02 -10.92
N SER A 256 -10.38 -13.99 -11.28
CA SER A 256 -10.82 -13.48 -12.58
C SER A 256 -10.87 -11.96 -12.62
N ASP A 257 -10.81 -11.39 -13.82
CA ASP A 257 -10.96 -9.94 -14.05
C ASP A 257 -12.23 -9.38 -13.41
N LYS A 258 -13.34 -10.12 -13.48
CA LYS A 258 -14.61 -9.72 -12.87
C LYS A 258 -14.48 -9.51 -11.36
N ILE A 259 -13.74 -10.38 -10.67
CA ILE A 259 -13.53 -10.26 -9.21
C ILE A 259 -12.69 -9.02 -8.89
N LEU A 260 -11.68 -8.72 -9.71
CA LEU A 260 -10.87 -7.51 -9.56
C LEU A 260 -11.72 -6.25 -9.77
N GLU A 261 -12.54 -6.22 -10.82
CA GLU A 261 -13.44 -5.10 -11.13
C GLU A 261 -14.51 -4.89 -10.04
N GLU A 262 -15.17 -5.96 -9.59
CA GLU A 262 -16.13 -5.87 -8.47
C GLU A 262 -15.44 -5.37 -7.19
N SER A 263 -14.21 -5.80 -6.94
CA SER A 263 -13.43 -5.37 -5.78
C SER A 263 -13.08 -3.88 -5.83
N ILE A 264 -12.89 -3.30 -7.02
CA ILE A 264 -12.69 -1.85 -7.18
C ILE A 264 -13.93 -1.09 -6.69
N LEU A 265 -15.11 -1.52 -7.14
CA LEU A 265 -16.38 -0.89 -6.78
C LEU A 265 -16.61 -0.99 -5.26
N ASN A 266 -16.32 -2.14 -4.66
CA ASN A 266 -16.42 -2.36 -3.21
C ASN A 266 -15.49 -1.48 -2.37
N VAL A 267 -14.35 -1.06 -2.92
CA VAL A 267 -13.40 -0.14 -2.26
C VAL A 267 -13.83 1.33 -2.40
N GLY A 268 -14.85 1.61 -3.21
CA GLY A 268 -15.32 2.96 -3.51
C GLY A 268 -14.68 3.57 -4.77
N GLY A 269 -14.01 2.75 -5.58
CA GLY A 269 -13.63 3.12 -6.93
C GLY A 269 -14.85 3.21 -7.85
N VAL A 270 -14.71 3.98 -8.92
CA VAL A 270 -15.73 4.12 -9.95
C VAL A 270 -15.14 3.77 -11.30
N GLN A 271 -15.91 3.10 -12.13
CA GLN A 271 -15.59 2.93 -13.55
C GLN A 271 -15.84 4.27 -14.26
N LEU A 272 -14.91 4.65 -15.11
CA LEU A 272 -14.97 5.89 -15.87
C LEU A 272 -15.52 5.65 -17.27
N GLU A 273 -16.42 6.53 -17.68
CA GLU A 273 -16.92 6.62 -19.06
C GLU A 273 -16.15 7.72 -19.82
N ASN A 274 -14.82 7.63 -19.83
CA ASN A 274 -13.99 8.68 -20.39
C ASN A 274 -13.95 8.69 -21.92
N GLN A 275 -13.76 9.88 -22.49
CA GLN A 275 -13.41 10.02 -23.90
C GLN A 275 -11.95 9.62 -24.12
N TRP A 276 -11.72 8.91 -25.22
CA TRP A 276 -10.40 8.43 -25.58
C TRP A 276 -9.75 9.32 -26.64
N PRO A 277 -8.44 9.60 -26.54
CA PRO A 277 -7.72 10.23 -27.63
C PRO A 277 -7.77 9.37 -28.91
N PRO A 278 -7.58 9.99 -30.09
CA PRO A 278 -7.38 9.21 -31.32
C PRO A 278 -6.16 8.30 -31.19
N ASN A 279 -6.24 7.08 -31.75
CA ASN A 279 -5.16 6.07 -31.78
C ASN A 279 -4.78 5.46 -30.42
N THR A 280 -5.68 5.44 -29.44
CA THR A 280 -5.48 4.69 -28.18
C THR A 280 -6.40 3.49 -28.10
N GLN A 281 -5.91 2.39 -27.51
CA GLN A 281 -6.76 1.24 -27.21
C GLN A 281 -7.72 1.61 -26.08
N GLN A 282 -9.02 1.42 -26.32
CA GLN A 282 -10.05 1.66 -25.31
C GLN A 282 -10.13 0.44 -24.41
N GLU A 283 -10.05 0.67 -23.10
CA GLU A 283 -10.24 -0.38 -22.10
C GLU A 283 -10.92 0.20 -20.86
N PRO A 284 -11.52 -0.62 -19.97
CA PRO A 284 -12.13 -0.12 -18.76
C PRO A 284 -11.12 0.64 -17.90
N MET A 285 -11.47 1.87 -17.53
CA MET A 285 -10.70 2.73 -16.65
C MET A 285 -11.41 2.88 -15.32
N PHE A 286 -10.65 2.85 -14.24
CA PHE A 286 -11.17 2.99 -12.89
C PHE A 286 -10.42 4.09 -12.14
N ALA A 287 -11.13 4.81 -11.29
CA ALA A 287 -10.53 5.84 -10.45
C ALA A 287 -11.17 5.91 -9.07
N LEU A 288 -10.45 6.50 -8.11
CA LEU A 288 -10.97 6.78 -6.78
C LEU A 288 -11.43 8.24 -6.69
N PRO A 289 -12.74 8.53 -6.63
CA PRO A 289 -13.23 9.91 -6.53
C PRO A 289 -13.20 10.47 -5.11
N LYS A 290 -13.31 9.58 -4.10
CA LYS A 290 -13.48 9.96 -2.69
C LYS A 290 -12.37 9.38 -1.83
N MET A 291 -11.67 10.25 -1.12
CA MET A 291 -10.63 9.93 -0.14
C MET A 291 -11.01 10.36 1.27
N GLY A 292 -12.13 11.07 1.44
CA GLY A 292 -12.59 11.62 2.72
C GLY A 292 -11.90 12.93 3.11
N ASP A 293 -11.26 13.61 2.16
CA ASP A 293 -10.64 14.93 2.39
C ASP A 293 -11.47 16.06 1.75
N SER A 294 -11.02 17.31 1.92
CA SER A 294 -11.72 18.48 1.39
C SER A 294 -11.65 18.62 -0.13
N LEU A 295 -10.83 17.83 -0.83
CA LEU A 295 -10.60 17.90 -2.28
C LEU A 295 -11.47 16.90 -3.07
N ASP A 296 -12.23 16.04 -2.40
CA ASP A 296 -13.14 15.09 -3.04
C ASP A 296 -14.12 15.72 -4.06
N PRO A 297 -14.71 16.92 -3.81
CA PRO A 297 -15.56 17.54 -4.81
C PRO A 297 -14.78 17.93 -6.08
N ALA A 298 -13.55 18.43 -5.92
CA ALA A 298 -12.69 18.78 -7.05
C ALA A 298 -12.24 17.55 -7.86
N ARG A 299 -11.96 16.41 -7.20
CA ARG A 299 -11.70 15.13 -7.88
C ARG A 299 -12.89 14.67 -8.70
N THR A 300 -14.09 14.76 -8.11
CA THR A 300 -15.33 14.37 -8.80
C THR A 300 -15.55 15.21 -10.05
N VAL A 301 -15.34 16.52 -9.97
CA VAL A 301 -15.42 17.42 -11.13
C VAL A 301 -14.37 17.05 -12.19
N LEU A 302 -13.13 16.78 -11.79
CA LEU A 302 -12.06 16.39 -12.73
C LEU A 302 -12.43 15.12 -13.50
N LEU A 303 -12.86 14.08 -12.80
CA LEU A 303 -13.22 12.80 -13.41
C LEU A 303 -14.43 12.95 -14.34
N ASN A 304 -15.45 13.71 -13.92
CA ASN A 304 -16.61 14.00 -14.76
C ASN A 304 -16.26 14.82 -16.00
N TYR A 305 -15.24 15.68 -15.95
CA TYR A 305 -14.80 16.42 -17.13
C TYR A 305 -14.33 15.48 -18.24
N PHE A 306 -13.70 14.36 -17.88
CA PHE A 306 -13.17 13.40 -18.84
C PHE A 306 -14.25 12.59 -19.58
N THR A 307 -15.51 12.64 -19.16
CA THR A 307 -16.63 12.04 -19.91
C THR A 307 -16.98 12.83 -21.18
N SER A 308 -16.64 14.13 -21.19
CA SER A 308 -16.93 15.05 -22.29
C SER A 308 -15.70 15.41 -23.11
N SER A 309 -14.50 15.34 -22.53
CA SER A 309 -13.25 15.69 -23.21
C SER A 309 -12.09 14.79 -22.78
N HIS A 310 -11.28 14.32 -23.74
CA HIS A 310 -10.11 13.47 -23.44
C HIS A 310 -8.89 14.25 -22.90
N LYS A 311 -8.95 15.59 -22.84
CA LYS A 311 -7.86 16.46 -22.37
C LYS A 311 -8.38 17.71 -21.67
N ILE A 312 -7.60 18.22 -20.72
CA ILE A 312 -7.92 19.43 -19.95
C ILE A 312 -6.66 20.28 -19.72
N SER A 313 -6.75 21.60 -19.84
CA SER A 313 -5.68 22.51 -19.41
C SER A 313 -5.83 22.90 -17.94
N ARG A 314 -4.75 23.37 -17.31
CA ARG A 314 -4.80 23.84 -15.91
C ARG A 314 -5.87 24.92 -15.71
N LYS A 315 -5.99 25.87 -16.64
CA LYS A 315 -6.98 26.96 -16.56
C LYS A 315 -8.41 26.42 -16.64
N GLN A 316 -8.66 25.47 -17.54
CA GLN A 316 -9.96 24.82 -17.67
C GLN A 316 -10.32 24.01 -16.43
N PHE A 317 -9.35 23.33 -15.83
CA PHE A 317 -9.58 22.56 -14.60
C PHE A 317 -10.01 23.45 -13.43
N VAL A 318 -9.26 24.52 -13.16
CA VAL A 318 -9.60 25.47 -12.07
C VAL A 318 -11.00 26.04 -12.27
N LYS A 319 -11.30 26.48 -13.51
CA LYS A 319 -12.62 27.01 -13.85
C LYS A 319 -13.72 25.95 -13.69
N ALA A 320 -13.51 24.72 -14.13
CA ALA A 320 -14.49 23.64 -14.00
C ALA A 320 -14.81 23.34 -12.52
N VAL A 321 -13.82 23.40 -11.64
CA VAL A 321 -14.01 23.18 -10.19
C VAL A 321 -14.76 24.33 -9.55
N GLU A 322 -14.44 25.57 -9.91
CA GLU A 322 -15.19 26.75 -9.47
C GLU A 322 -16.64 26.70 -9.93
N ASP A 323 -16.89 26.40 -11.20
CA ASP A 323 -18.24 26.29 -11.78
C ASP A 323 -19.03 25.08 -11.24
N GLY A 324 -18.34 23.95 -10.99
CA GLY A 324 -18.98 22.67 -10.66
C GLY A 324 -19.26 22.47 -9.17
N CYS A 325 -18.41 22.98 -8.28
CA CYS A 325 -18.61 22.82 -6.83
C CYS A 325 -18.33 24.09 -6.00
N GLY A 326 -18.10 25.24 -6.64
CA GLY A 326 -17.89 26.51 -5.95
C GLY A 326 -16.58 26.59 -5.17
N MET A 327 -15.67 25.63 -5.34
CA MET A 327 -14.41 25.57 -4.64
C MET A 327 -13.35 26.39 -5.36
N THR A 328 -12.61 27.19 -4.60
CA THR A 328 -11.40 27.87 -5.10
C THR A 328 -10.18 27.01 -4.83
N LEU A 329 -9.58 26.47 -5.88
CA LEU A 329 -8.38 25.65 -5.74
C LEU A 329 -7.13 26.52 -5.60
N SER A 330 -6.27 26.17 -4.63
CA SER A 330 -4.92 26.74 -4.58
C SER A 330 -4.09 26.20 -5.76
N GLU A 331 -3.01 26.91 -6.11
CA GLU A 331 -2.10 26.42 -7.16
C GLU A 331 -1.46 25.06 -6.78
N GLN A 332 -1.20 24.85 -5.49
CA GLN A 332 -0.64 23.61 -4.96
C GLN A 332 -1.61 22.44 -5.12
N ASP A 333 -2.88 22.63 -4.71
CA ASP A 333 -3.92 21.59 -4.83
C ASP A 333 -4.23 21.28 -6.29
N THR A 334 -4.25 22.32 -7.14
CA THR A 334 -4.44 22.15 -8.59
C THR A 334 -3.33 21.28 -9.17
N LYS A 335 -2.07 21.55 -8.81
CA LYS A 335 -0.91 20.77 -9.27
C LYS A 335 -0.93 19.35 -8.72
N LEU A 336 -1.33 19.16 -7.47
CA LEU A 336 -1.45 17.86 -6.82
C LEU A 336 -2.50 16.99 -7.54
N LEU A 337 -3.74 17.48 -7.66
CA LEU A 337 -4.83 16.73 -8.28
C LEU A 337 -4.53 16.37 -9.75
N LEU A 338 -3.98 17.30 -10.52
CA LEU A 338 -3.57 17.00 -11.90
C LEU A 338 -2.46 15.95 -11.96
N LYS A 339 -1.50 15.96 -11.04
CA LYS A 339 -0.45 14.94 -10.99
C LYS A 339 -0.95 13.58 -10.51
N ASP A 340 -1.95 13.55 -9.64
CA ASP A 340 -2.49 12.30 -9.08
C ASP A 340 -3.29 11.55 -10.14
N TYR A 341 -4.15 12.24 -10.90
CA TYR A 341 -5.07 11.63 -11.87
C TYR A 341 -4.59 11.68 -13.32
N CYS A 342 -3.76 12.66 -13.68
CA CYS A 342 -3.42 12.95 -15.07
C CYS A 342 -1.91 12.85 -15.33
N ALA A 343 -1.57 12.73 -16.62
CA ALA A 343 -0.24 12.88 -17.15
C ALA A 343 -0.18 14.13 -18.04
N GLN A 344 0.93 14.86 -17.98
CA GLN A 344 1.11 16.07 -18.76
C GLN A 344 1.62 15.72 -20.17
N LYS A 345 0.90 16.16 -21.21
CA LYS A 345 1.33 16.08 -22.61
C LYS A 345 1.28 17.48 -23.21
N GLY A 346 2.44 18.10 -23.37
CA GLY A 346 2.58 19.51 -23.76
C GLY A 346 1.92 20.45 -22.75
N ASN A 347 1.00 21.30 -23.25
CA ASN A 347 0.24 22.26 -22.44
C ASN A 347 -1.10 21.71 -21.91
N SER A 348 -1.36 20.42 -22.12
CA SER A 348 -2.59 19.74 -21.70
C SER A 348 -2.32 18.56 -20.77
N TRP A 349 -3.32 18.23 -19.98
CA TRP A 349 -3.36 17.08 -19.09
C TRP A 349 -4.35 16.06 -19.64
N MET A 350 -3.95 14.80 -19.64
CA MET A 350 -4.77 13.67 -20.07
C MET A 350 -4.83 12.68 -18.92
N LEU A 351 -5.92 11.94 -18.79
CA LEU A 351 -6.06 10.93 -17.75
C LEU A 351 -4.90 9.91 -17.84
N LYS A 352 -4.33 9.50 -16.70
CA LYS A 352 -3.29 8.45 -16.71
C LYS A 352 -3.85 7.18 -17.35
N GLY A 353 -3.05 6.50 -18.15
CA GLY A 353 -3.47 5.30 -18.91
C GLY A 353 -4.10 5.60 -20.27
N THR A 354 -4.51 6.85 -20.56
CA THR A 354 -5.09 7.21 -21.87
C THR A 354 -4.12 7.95 -22.78
N VAL A 355 -2.87 8.16 -22.34
CA VAL A 355 -1.86 8.87 -23.14
C VAL A 355 -1.41 7.99 -24.30
N PRO A 356 -1.47 8.46 -25.56
CA PRO A 356 -0.93 7.70 -26.68
C PRO A 356 0.56 7.43 -26.50
N ALA A 357 0.97 6.17 -26.68
CA ALA A 357 2.37 5.80 -26.82
C ALA A 357 2.99 6.66 -27.95
N SER A 358 4.12 7.28 -27.66
CA SER A 358 4.81 8.15 -28.62
C SER A 358 5.73 7.35 -29.52
#